data_AF-A0A0L0F0W7-F1
#
_entry.id   AF-A0A0L0F0W7-F1
#
_cell.length_a   1.000
_cell.length_b   1.000
_cell.length_c   1.000
_cell.angle_alpha   90.00
_cell.angle_beta   90.00
_cell.angle_gamma   90.00
#
_symmetry.space_group_name_H-M   'P 1'
#
loop_
_entity.id
_entity.type
_entity.pdbx_description
1 polymer ?
#
loop_
_entity_poly.entity_id
_entity_poly.type
_entity_poly.pdbx_seq_one_letter_code
_entity_poly.pdbx_strand_id
1 'polypeptide(L)'
;MYSYQPLLPVADNNYQKYRLILKRIPEHLHVVPFLGVWLTDITYLSTALADNKPELRIKTDKILNEVYGYQCRMNHLMSIFGLRSYLMYTACMGDEEEQYKRSLFLEPRDGDATSGHSPNANRLTVTSPTGATRDNVSL
;
A
#
# COMPACT_ATOMS: atom_id res chain seq x y z
N MET A 1 20.97 9.91 -15.35
CA MET A 1 20.03 8.77 -15.31
C MET A 1 19.76 8.49 -13.83
N TYR A 2 18.63 8.97 -13.30
CA TYR A 2 18.33 8.79 -11.87
C TYR A 2 17.75 7.39 -11.67
N SER A 3 18.49 6.53 -10.96
CA SER A 3 17.96 5.26 -10.49
C SER A 3 16.86 5.59 -9.47
N TYR A 4 15.61 5.31 -9.85
CA TYR A 4 14.48 5.31 -8.92
C TYR A 4 14.60 4.06 -8.05
N GLN A 5 15.34 4.15 -6.94
CA GLN A 5 15.14 3.17 -5.87
C GLN A 5 13.82 3.52 -5.17
N PRO A 6 12.87 2.57 -5.06
CA PRO A 6 11.67 2.79 -4.28
C PRO A 6 12.09 3.06 -2.83
N LEU A 7 11.75 4.25 -2.34
CA LEU A 7 12.02 4.71 -0.97
C LEU A 7 11.07 3.97 -0.02
N LEU A 8 11.32 2.68 0.20
CA LEU A 8 10.55 1.90 1.15
C LEU A 8 10.78 2.46 2.56
N PRO A 9 9.72 2.64 3.36
CA PRO A 9 9.85 3.00 4.77
C PRO A 9 10.41 1.79 5.52
N VAL A 10 11.72 1.60 5.46
CA VAL A 10 12.40 0.58 6.25
C VAL A 10 12.37 1.02 7.71
N ALA A 11 11.85 0.15 8.58
CA ALA A 11 11.64 0.45 10.01
C ALA A 11 12.95 0.57 10.82
N ASP A 12 14.09 0.20 10.23
CA ASP A 12 15.42 0.29 10.84
C ASP A 12 15.67 1.65 11.50
N ASN A 13 16.18 1.61 12.74
CA ASN A 13 16.49 2.78 13.56
C ASN A 13 15.34 3.81 13.62
N ASN A 14 14.11 3.36 13.86
CA ASN A 14 12.91 4.24 13.92
C ASN A 14 12.74 5.10 12.66
N TYR A 15 12.85 4.45 11.49
CA TYR A 15 12.67 5.08 10.19
C TYR A 15 13.67 6.22 9.92
N GLN A 16 14.87 6.20 10.52
CA GLN A 16 15.82 7.33 10.43
C GLN A 16 16.16 7.72 8.98
N LYS A 17 16.44 6.73 8.12
CA LYS A 17 16.71 6.98 6.70
C LYS A 17 15.52 7.64 6.01
N TYR A 18 14.32 7.10 6.23
CA TYR A 18 13.07 7.64 5.69
C TYR A 18 12.81 9.09 6.15
N ARG A 19 13.00 9.39 7.44
CA ARG A 19 12.87 10.75 7.99
C ARG A 19 13.87 11.72 7.36
N LEU A 20 15.12 11.29 7.13
CA LEU A 20 16.13 12.11 6.45
C LEU A 20 15.75 12.39 4.99
N ILE A 21 15.16 11.41 4.31
CA ILE A 21 14.66 11.57 2.95
C ILE A 21 13.53 12.60 2.93
N LEU A 22 12.51 12.46 3.80
CA LEU A 22 11.39 13.41 3.88
C LEU A 22 11.87 14.86 4.06
N LYS A 23 12.86 15.08 4.94
CA LYS A 23 13.45 16.41 5.18
C LYS A 23 14.20 16.99 3.98
N ARG A 24 14.66 16.16 3.04
CA ARG A 24 15.34 16.59 1.82
C ARG A 24 14.38 16.88 0.67
N ILE A 25 13.10 16.50 0.80
CA ILE A 25 12.14 16.75 -0.26
C ILE A 25 11.81 18.24 -0.29
N PRO A 26 11.97 18.91 -1.45
CA PRO A 26 11.64 20.32 -1.57
C PRO A 26 10.20 20.63 -1.15
N GLU A 27 9.98 21.77 -0.52
CA GLU A 27 8.66 22.16 0.01
C GLU A 27 7.57 22.31 -1.05
N HIS A 28 7.97 22.66 -2.28
CA HIS A 28 7.06 22.78 -3.43
C HIS A 28 6.55 21.43 -3.96
N LEU A 29 7.15 20.31 -3.56
CA LEU A 29 6.73 18.99 -4.01
C LEU A 29 5.70 18.40 -3.02
N HIS A 30 4.57 17.96 -3.56
CA HIS A 30 3.56 17.24 -2.80
C HIS A 30 4.06 15.82 -2.46
N VAL A 31 3.94 15.46 -1.19
CA VAL A 31 4.37 14.15 -0.66
C VAL A 31 3.27 13.64 0.24
N VAL A 32 2.96 12.35 0.13
CA VAL A 32 2.09 11.64 1.08
C VAL A 32 3.00 10.80 1.97
N PRO A 33 3.31 11.25 3.19
CA PRO A 33 4.22 10.49 4.03
C PRO A 33 3.50 9.34 4.75
N PHE A 34 4.26 8.30 5.09
CA PHE A 34 3.82 7.18 5.91
C PHE A 34 3.42 7.64 7.32
N LEU A 35 2.12 7.60 7.59
CA LEU A 35 1.52 8.06 8.86
C LEU A 35 2.04 7.30 10.09
N GLY A 36 2.41 6.03 9.93
CA GLY A 36 2.86 5.17 11.03
C GLY A 36 4.02 5.76 11.83
N VAL A 37 4.91 6.51 11.18
CA VAL A 37 6.06 7.18 11.82
C VAL A 37 5.63 8.12 12.95
N TRP A 38 4.65 8.98 12.69
CA TRP A 38 4.18 9.95 13.69
C TRP A 38 3.23 9.34 14.71
N LEU A 39 2.45 8.33 14.32
CA LEU A 39 1.64 7.57 15.29
C LEU A 39 2.53 6.90 16.32
N THR A 40 3.60 6.24 15.88
CA THR A 40 4.60 5.65 16.77
C THR A 40 5.24 6.69 17.69
N ASP A 41 5.63 7.88 17.17
CA ASP A 41 6.20 8.95 17.99
C ASP A 41 5.22 9.46 19.06
N ILE A 42 3.95 9.66 18.72
CA ILE A 42 2.91 10.11 19.66
C ILE A 42 2.69 9.03 20.74
N THR A 43 2.61 7.76 20.36
CA THR A 43 2.48 6.64 21.32
C THR A 43 3.69 6.55 22.25
N TYR A 44 4.91 6.74 21.75
CA TYR A 44 6.10 6.78 22.60
C TYR A 44 6.09 7.97 23.56
N LEU A 45 5.62 9.14 23.11
CA LEU A 45 5.52 10.32 23.97
C LEU A 45 4.46 10.13 25.07
N SER A 46 3.29 9.59 24.73
CA SER A 46 2.21 9.37 25.69
C SER A 46 2.54 8.29 26.73
N THR A 47 3.34 7.28 26.36
CA THR A 47 3.78 6.25 27.31
C THR A 47 4.93 6.74 28.21
N ALA A 48 5.80 7.62 27.70
CA ALA A 48 6.95 8.12 28.43
C ALA A 48 6.65 9.31 29.37
N LEU A 49 5.59 10.08 29.09
CA LEU A 49 5.21 11.28 29.86
C LEU A 49 3.81 11.12 30.44
N ALA A 50 3.62 11.47 31.71
CA ALA A 50 2.30 11.53 32.31
C ALA A 50 1.41 12.58 31.61
N ASP A 51 0.12 12.27 31.43
CA ASP A 51 -0.84 13.01 30.59
C ASP A 51 -0.99 14.50 30.93
N ASN A 52 -0.69 14.90 32.17
CA ASN A 52 -0.87 16.27 32.65
C ASN A 52 0.39 17.14 32.52
N LYS A 53 1.46 16.66 31.87
CA LYS A 53 2.67 17.46 31.68
C LYS A 53 2.55 18.40 30.48
N PRO A 54 2.85 19.70 30.63
CA PRO A 54 2.85 20.64 29.51
C PRO A 54 3.85 20.25 28.41
N GLU A 55 4.93 19.55 28.78
CA GLU A 55 5.92 19.01 27.84
C GLU A 55 5.32 18.03 26.82
N LEU A 56 4.32 17.23 27.22
CA LEU A 56 3.65 16.29 26.32
C LEU A 56 2.91 17.06 25.23
N ARG A 57 2.14 18.09 25.63
CA ARG A 57 1.40 18.95 24.70
C ARG A 57 2.34 19.64 23.70
N ILE A 58 3.42 20.26 24.19
CA ILE A 58 4.39 20.97 23.33
C ILE A 58 5.03 20.03 22.30
N LYS A 59 5.41 18.80 22.71
CA LYS A 59 6.04 17.83 21.81
C LYS A 59 5.05 17.25 20.80
N THR A 60 3.81 16.96 21.23
CA THR A 60 2.74 16.52 20.35
C THR A 60 2.37 17.59 19.33
N ASP A 61 2.24 18.85 19.75
CA ASP A 61 1.95 19.97 18.84
C ASP A 61 3.04 20.13 17.78
N LYS A 62 4.31 19.90 18.15
CA LYS A 62 5.41 19.91 17.18
C LYS A 62 5.27 18.83 16.10
N ILE A 63 4.87 17.62 16.50
CA ILE A 63 4.61 16.51 15.57
C ILE A 63 3.42 16.85 14.66
N LEU A 64 2.33 17.37 15.22
CA LEU A 64 1.14 17.74 14.45
C LEU A 64 1.42 18.84 13.44
N ASN A 65 2.20 19.85 13.84
CA ASN A 65 2.62 20.92 12.93
C ASN A 65 3.50 20.41 11.78
N GLU A 66 4.37 19.42 12.04
CA GLU A 66 5.14 18.77 10.98
C GLU A 66 4.22 18.04 9.98
N VAL A 67 3.27 17.24 10.47
CA VAL A 67 2.30 16.53 9.63
C VAL A 67 1.45 17.50 8.81
N TYR A 68 0.96 18.57 9.44
CA TYR A 68 0.19 19.61 8.79
C TYR A 68 0.96 20.26 7.64
N GLY A 69 2.27 20.49 7.83
CA GLY A 69 3.15 21.03 6.79
C GLY A 69 3.24 20.16 5.52
N TYR A 70 3.05 18.84 5.62
CA TYR A 70 2.95 17.97 4.43
C TYR A 70 1.56 18.02 3.80
N GLN A 71 0.50 18.15 4.60
CA GLN A 71 -0.89 18.18 4.12
C GLN A 71 -1.25 19.48 3.39
N CYS A 72 -0.62 20.60 3.77
CA CYS A 72 -0.88 21.91 3.14
C CYS A 72 -0.30 22.05 1.73
N ARG A 73 0.53 21.10 1.28
CA ARG A 73 1.16 21.17 -0.05
C ARG A 73 0.14 20.82 -1.12
N MET A 74 0.00 21.66 -2.14
CA MET A 74 -0.94 21.41 -3.23
C MET A 74 -0.49 20.26 -4.13
N ASN A 75 -1.43 19.38 -4.47
CA ASN A 75 -1.22 18.35 -5.47
C ASN A 75 -1.73 18.85 -6.83
N HIS A 76 -0.88 18.84 -7.86
CA HIS A 76 -1.24 19.28 -9.21
C HIS A 76 -1.81 18.14 -10.10
N LEU A 77 -2.21 17.02 -9.49
CA LEU A 77 -2.79 15.89 -10.22
C LEU A 77 -4.28 16.11 -10.51
N MET A 78 -4.68 15.80 -11.74
CA MET A 78 -6.09 15.79 -12.15
C MET A 78 -6.75 14.47 -11.73
N SER A 79 -7.85 14.56 -11.00
CA SER A 79 -8.63 13.38 -10.59
C SER A 79 -9.36 12.78 -11.80
N ILE A 80 -9.03 11.52 -12.14
CA ILE A 80 -9.75 10.76 -13.15
C ILE A 80 -10.85 9.95 -12.46
N PHE A 81 -12.12 10.30 -12.72
CA PHE A 81 -13.27 9.72 -12.00
C PHE A 81 -13.31 8.18 -12.06
N GLY A 82 -13.17 7.60 -13.26
CA GLY A 82 -13.24 6.14 -13.42
C GLY A 82 -12.17 5.40 -12.61
N LEU A 83 -10.93 5.90 -12.63
CA LEU A 83 -9.82 5.32 -11.87
C LEU A 83 -10.02 5.47 -10.36
N ARG A 84 -10.46 6.66 -9.91
CA ARG A 84 -10.77 6.91 -8.51
C ARG A 84 -11.85 5.97 -7.99
N SER A 85 -12.96 5.83 -8.73
CA SER A 85 -14.08 4.97 -8.36
C SER A 85 -13.66 3.50 -8.30
N TYR A 86 -12.85 3.05 -9.26
CA TYR A 86 -12.29 1.70 -9.26
C TYR A 86 -11.42 1.44 -8.02
N LEU A 87 -10.45 2.33 -7.72
CA LEU A 87 -9.56 2.17 -6.57
C LEU A 87 -10.32 2.14 -5.24
N MET A 88 -11.35 2.98 -5.09
CA MET A 88 -12.20 3.02 -3.89
C MET A 88 -13.02 1.74 -3.72
N TYR A 89 -13.44 1.12 -4.83
CA TYR A 89 -14.16 -0.15 -4.79
C TYR A 89 -13.23 -1.33 -4.49
N THR A 90 -12.02 -1.35 -5.07
CA THR A 90 -11.08 -2.47 -4.92
C THR A 90 -10.31 -2.48 -3.61
N ALA A 91 -10.21 -1.35 -2.91
CA ALA A 91 -9.47 -1.25 -1.64
C ALA A 91 -10.02 -2.16 -0.52
N CYS A 92 -11.17 -2.81 -0.72
CA CYS A 92 -11.83 -3.69 0.24
C CYS A 92 -11.77 -5.18 -0.14
N MET A 93 -10.94 -5.59 -1.10
CA MET A 93 -11.00 -6.94 -1.66
C MET A 93 -10.17 -7.96 -0.86
N GLY A 94 -10.86 -8.71 -0.01
CA GLY A 94 -10.43 -10.02 0.48
C GLY A 94 -9.94 -10.02 1.92
N ASP A 95 -10.34 -11.06 2.65
CA ASP A 95 -9.80 -11.39 3.97
C ASP A 95 -8.32 -11.80 3.85
N GLU A 96 -7.50 -11.44 4.84
CA GLU A 96 -6.06 -11.74 4.84
C GLU A 96 -5.83 -13.25 4.74
N GLU A 97 -6.63 -14.05 5.44
CA GLU A 97 -6.53 -15.51 5.43
C GLU A 97 -6.90 -16.09 4.05
N GLU A 98 -7.90 -15.51 3.39
CA GLU A 98 -8.30 -15.92 2.05
C GLU A 98 -7.20 -15.62 1.03
N GLN A 99 -6.57 -14.44 1.11
CA GLN A 99 -5.45 -14.08 0.25
C GLN A 99 -4.25 -15.00 0.48
N TYR A 100 -3.96 -15.35 1.73
CA TYR A 100 -2.91 -16.29 2.08
C TYR A 100 -3.18 -17.71 1.55
N LYS A 101 -4.42 -18.21 1.66
CA LYS A 101 -4.80 -19.51 1.09
C LYS A 101 -4.62 -19.53 -0.44
N ARG A 102 -5.01 -18.45 -1.12
CA ARG A 102 -4.82 -18.30 -2.56
C ARG A 102 -3.33 -18.26 -2.93
N SER A 103 -2.49 -17.61 -2.13
CA SER A 103 -1.04 -17.59 -2.40
C SER A 103 -0.42 -18.99 -2.25
N LEU A 104 -0.80 -19.75 -1.22
CA LEU A 104 -0.34 -21.14 -1.05
C LEU A 104 -0.78 -22.07 -2.20
N PHE A 105 -1.93 -21.80 -2.82
CA PHE A 105 -2.37 -22.54 -4.01
C PHE A 105 -1.50 -22.23 -5.24
N LEU A 106 -1.11 -20.96 -5.41
CA LEU A 106 -0.28 -20.52 -6.55
C LEU A 106 1.19 -20.91 -6.38
N GLU A 107 1.71 -20.82 -5.17
CA GLU A 107 3.09 -21.18 -4.80
C GLU A 107 3.07 -22.06 -3.55
N PRO A 108 2.98 -23.39 -3.73
CA PRO A 108 3.05 -24.35 -2.62
C PRO A 108 4.42 -24.32 -1.94
N ARG A 109 4.48 -24.81 -0.69
CA ARG A 109 5.75 -24.86 0.04
C ARG A 109 6.64 -25.98 -0.50
N ASP A 110 7.95 -25.76 -0.43
CA ASP A 110 8.94 -26.80 -0.74
C ASP A 110 8.71 -28.03 0.14
N GLY A 111 8.39 -29.16 -0.49
CA GLY A 111 8.05 -30.41 0.20
C GLY A 111 6.57 -30.79 0.15
N ASP A 112 5.67 -29.89 -0.26
CA ASP A 112 4.27 -30.21 -0.59
C ASP A 112 4.13 -30.87 -1.98
N ALA A 113 5.09 -31.74 -2.32
CA ALA A 113 5.10 -32.53 -3.56
C ALA A 113 4.13 -33.72 -3.46
N THR A 114 2.85 -33.49 -3.15
CA THR A 114 1.73 -34.40 -3.40
C THR A 114 0.44 -33.57 -3.41
N SER A 115 -0.07 -33.10 -4.54
CA SER A 115 -0.89 -33.94 -5.42
C SER A 115 -1.32 -33.19 -6.69
N GLY A 116 -0.65 -33.50 -7.80
CA GLY A 116 -1.31 -33.72 -9.09
C GLY A 116 -2.19 -32.64 -9.72
N HIS A 117 -1.86 -31.34 -9.62
CA HIS A 117 -2.39 -30.38 -10.60
C HIS A 117 -1.40 -30.25 -11.77
N SER A 118 -1.60 -31.14 -12.73
CA SER A 118 -1.08 -31.02 -14.09
C SER A 118 -1.36 -29.61 -14.63
N PRO A 119 -0.43 -28.98 -15.39
CA PRO A 119 -0.54 -27.59 -15.84
C PRO A 119 -1.56 -27.39 -16.97
N ASN A 120 -2.72 -28.03 -16.91
CA ASN A 120 -3.65 -28.09 -18.04
C ASN A 120 -5.15 -28.02 -17.70
N ALA A 121 -5.53 -27.25 -16.68
CA ALA A 121 -6.94 -26.99 -16.39
C ALA A 121 -7.19 -25.53 -16.03
N ASN A 122 -6.97 -24.62 -16.98
CA ASN A 122 -7.77 -23.43 -17.22
C ASN A 122 -7.11 -22.59 -18.32
N ARG A 123 -7.22 -23.08 -19.56
CA ARG A 123 -7.29 -22.18 -20.71
C ARG A 123 -8.49 -21.28 -20.43
N LEU A 124 -8.24 -20.02 -20.09
CA LEU A 124 -9.26 -18.98 -19.97
C LEU A 124 -10.05 -18.94 -21.28
N THR A 125 -11.17 -19.66 -21.33
CA THR A 125 -12.22 -19.38 -22.31
C THR A 125 -12.81 -18.05 -21.91
N VAL A 126 -12.30 -16.99 -22.55
CA VAL A 126 -13.00 -15.72 -22.67
C VAL A 126 -14.31 -16.02 -23.40
N THR A 127 -15.35 -16.39 -22.67
CA THR A 127 -16.72 -16.36 -23.19
C THR A 127 -17.14 -14.91 -23.25
N SER A 128 -16.94 -14.29 -24.40
CA SER A 128 -17.61 -13.05 -24.77
C SER A 128 -19.12 -13.26 -24.69
N PRO A 129 -19.90 -12.35 -24.08
CA PRO A 129 -21.34 -12.46 -24.01
C PRO A 129 -21.94 -11.93 -25.31
N THR A 130 -21.83 -12.70 -26.39
CA THR A 130 -22.62 -12.46 -27.60
C THR A 130 -22.82 -13.79 -28.31
N GLY A 131 -24.07 -14.27 -28.27
CA GLY A 131 -24.47 -15.52 -28.91
C GLY A 131 -24.28 -15.48 -30.42
N ALA A 132 -23.65 -16.51 -30.96
CA ALA A 132 -23.88 -17.04 -32.30
C ALA A 132 -23.18 -18.40 -32.40
N THR A 133 -23.97 -19.47 -32.27
CA THR A 133 -23.56 -20.84 -32.64
C THR A 133 -23.23 -20.84 -34.13
N ARG A 134 -22.04 -21.31 -34.52
CA ARG A 134 -21.76 -21.72 -35.90
C ARG A 134 -20.99 -23.03 -35.91
N ASP A 135 -21.54 -23.93 -36.72
CA ASP A 135 -21.24 -25.35 -36.84
C ASP A 135 -19.82 -25.64 -37.35
N ASN A 136 -19.32 -26.80 -36.94
CA ASN A 136 -18.08 -27.41 -37.40
C ASN A 136 -18.13 -27.66 -38.92
N VAL A 137 -17.07 -27.26 -39.63
CA VAL A 137 -16.73 -27.80 -40.95
C VAL A 137 -15.35 -28.45 -40.84
N SER A 138 -15.33 -29.77 -41.00
CA SER A 138 -14.15 -30.59 -41.19
C SER A 138 -13.61 -30.42 -42.61
N LEU A 139 -12.29 -30.37 -42.75
CA LEU A 139 -11.57 -30.74 -43.97
C LEU A 139 -10.81 -32.03 -43.69
#